data_AF-A0A2P5LNK1-F1
#
_entry.id   AF-A0A2P5LNK1-F1
#
_cell.length_a   1.000
_cell.length_b   1.000
_cell.length_c   1.000
_cell.angle_alpha   90.00
_cell.angle_beta   90.00
_cell.angle_gamma   90.00
#
_symmetry.space_group_name_H-M   'P 1'
#
loop_
_entity.id
_entity.type
_entity.pdbx_description
1 polymer ?
#
loop_
_entity_poly.entity_id
_entity_poly.type
_entity_poly.pdbx_seq_one_letter_code
_entity_poly.pdbx_strand_id
1 'polypeptide(L)'
;SAIAERVGRGALVAVDAHAAAVDAFGDSLYANMILLGVAAQKNAMPIPALAIERAIQLNGAAAETNIAAFRLGRELGARKPANSAAQRSADRTPAGTPVAGELETIVAIRSAFLEEYQDAALAQRYRRRIEALGSLEATRSPGHSGLTEAAARGYFKLLAYKDEYEVARLQTDATLERLMAAKFEGVQRIFYHLAPPIFARRDPRTGEPRKWRFGPWLRPLLKILAKGKALRGTPWDPFGYTAERKLERRMISEFEALLDEIGKRLSPETHAAAVALAALPEDIRGFGHIKRENCEAAKRREAQLLVTLRQPQRPSERRPAAE
;
A
#
# COMPACT_ATOMS: atom_id res chain seq x y z
N SER A 1 -4.65 21.45 -14.26
CA SER A 1 -5.77 20.68 -13.66
C SER A 1 -6.84 21.67 -13.25
N ALA A 2 -8.12 21.27 -13.17
CA ALA A 2 -9.21 22.15 -12.75
C ALA A 2 -8.97 22.81 -11.36
N ILE A 3 -8.15 22.17 -10.51
CA ILE A 3 -7.70 22.72 -9.22
C ILE A 3 -6.69 23.85 -9.42
N ALA A 4 -5.71 23.70 -10.31
CA ALA A 4 -4.73 24.75 -10.61
C ALA A 4 -5.40 26.01 -11.21
N GLU A 5 -6.42 25.83 -12.04
CA GLU A 5 -7.21 26.94 -12.60
C GLU A 5 -8.01 27.69 -11.53
N ARG A 6 -8.53 26.98 -10.52
CA ARG A 6 -9.28 27.57 -9.40
C ARG A 6 -8.42 28.25 -8.35
N VAL A 7 -7.20 27.77 -8.11
CA VAL A 7 -6.26 28.32 -7.11
C VAL A 7 -5.54 29.58 -7.63
N GLY A 8 -5.61 29.88 -8.93
CA GLY A 8 -5.05 31.09 -9.52
C GLY A 8 -3.52 31.16 -9.40
N ARG A 9 -2.96 32.37 -9.19
CA ARG A 9 -1.51 32.59 -8.94
C ARG A 9 -1.06 32.18 -7.53
N GLY A 10 -1.87 31.44 -6.78
CA GLY A 10 -1.49 30.90 -5.47
C GLY A 10 -0.40 29.83 -5.58
N ALA A 11 0.37 29.63 -4.52
CA ALA A 11 1.38 28.58 -4.44
C ALA A 11 0.72 27.19 -4.32
N LEU A 12 0.30 26.62 -5.45
CA LEU A 12 -0.18 25.24 -5.51
C LEU A 12 0.98 24.28 -5.26
N VAL A 13 0.86 23.47 -4.22
CA VAL A 13 1.82 22.41 -3.90
C VAL A 13 1.12 21.07 -4.14
N ALA A 14 1.54 20.38 -5.19
CA ALA A 14 1.03 19.06 -5.52
C ALA A 14 1.93 17.98 -4.90
N VAL A 15 1.31 17.10 -4.11
CA VAL A 15 1.98 15.95 -3.50
C VAL A 15 1.04 14.76 -3.58
N ASP A 16 1.54 13.58 -3.95
CA ASP A 16 0.78 12.34 -3.85
C ASP A 16 0.91 11.79 -2.42
N ALA A 17 0.21 12.43 -1.48
CA ALA A 17 0.26 12.04 -0.07
C ALA A 17 -0.30 10.63 0.17
N HIS A 18 -1.19 10.15 -0.71
CA HIS A 18 -1.74 8.80 -0.60
C HIS A 18 -0.71 7.75 -1.01
N ALA A 19 0.01 7.96 -2.12
CA ALA A 19 1.13 7.10 -2.47
C ALA A 19 2.21 7.14 -1.38
N ALA A 20 2.62 8.34 -0.94
CA ALA A 20 3.62 8.48 0.12
C ALA A 20 3.20 7.79 1.43
N ALA A 21 1.92 7.79 1.79
CA ALA A 21 1.41 7.12 2.98
C ALA A 21 1.43 5.60 2.86
N VAL A 22 0.93 5.07 1.74
CA VAL A 22 0.99 3.64 1.44
C VAL A 22 2.44 3.18 1.35
N ASP A 23 3.30 4.01 0.76
CA ASP A 23 4.71 3.71 0.62
C ASP A 23 5.41 3.67 1.98
N ALA A 24 5.36 4.75 2.75
CA ALA A 24 6.12 4.84 4.00
C ALA A 24 5.51 3.99 5.13
N PHE A 25 4.19 3.80 5.14
CA PHE A 25 3.48 3.25 6.29
C PHE A 25 2.59 2.05 5.98
N GLY A 26 2.45 1.65 4.70
CA GLY A 26 1.58 0.53 4.31
C GLY A 26 0.08 0.82 4.44
N ASP A 27 -0.29 2.04 4.87
CA ASP A 27 -1.68 2.45 5.07
C ASP A 27 -1.90 3.90 4.60
N SER A 28 -2.90 4.08 3.76
CA SER A 28 -3.40 5.37 3.30
C SER A 28 -3.89 6.31 4.42
N LEU A 29 -4.18 5.77 5.62
CA LEU A 29 -4.69 6.53 6.76
C LEU A 29 -3.76 7.69 7.15
N TYR A 30 -2.45 7.53 6.93
CA TYR A 30 -1.44 8.52 7.28
C TYR A 30 -1.32 9.67 6.26
N ALA A 31 -1.99 9.59 5.10
CA ALA A 31 -1.95 10.61 4.06
C ALA A 31 -2.37 12.00 4.58
N ASN A 32 -3.32 12.04 5.50
CA ASN A 32 -3.77 13.29 6.11
C ASN A 32 -2.69 13.95 6.98
N MET A 33 -1.91 13.14 7.72
CA MET A 33 -0.79 13.67 8.52
C MET A 33 0.35 14.16 7.61
N ILE A 34 0.61 13.47 6.50
CA ILE A 34 1.57 13.91 5.48
C ILE A 34 1.12 15.26 4.88
N LEU A 35 -0.14 15.41 4.49
CA LEU A 35 -0.66 16.69 3.99
C LEU A 35 -0.57 17.81 5.02
N LEU A 36 -0.85 17.51 6.29
CA LEU A 36 -0.70 18.46 7.39
C LEU A 36 0.76 18.92 7.55
N GLY A 37 1.72 18.00 7.41
CA GLY A 37 3.15 18.31 7.39
C GLY A 37 3.56 19.21 6.22
N VAL A 38 3.05 18.92 5.01
CA VAL A 38 3.30 19.76 3.83
C VAL A 38 2.76 21.17 4.04
N ALA A 39 1.52 21.30 4.55
CA ALA A 39 0.90 22.58 4.84
C ALA A 39 1.67 23.37 5.91
N ALA A 40 2.11 22.70 6.98
CA ALA A 40 2.93 23.33 8.03
C ALA A 40 4.27 23.82 7.47
N GLN A 41 4.94 23.03 6.64
CA GLN A 41 6.23 23.41 6.04
C GLN A 41 6.11 24.58 5.06
N LYS A 42 4.99 24.69 4.35
CA LYS A 42 4.70 25.79 3.43
C LYS A 42 4.13 27.04 4.13
N ASN A 43 4.08 27.05 5.47
CA ASN A 43 3.48 28.11 6.27
C ASN A 43 2.02 28.41 5.86
N ALA A 44 1.29 27.40 5.40
CA ALA A 44 -0.10 27.55 4.97
C ALA A 44 -1.09 27.65 6.15
N MET A 45 -0.60 27.50 7.38
CA MET A 45 -1.39 27.60 8.61
C MET A 45 -0.65 28.46 9.63
N PRO A 46 -1.34 29.31 10.41
CA PRO A 46 -0.74 30.15 11.45
C PRO A 46 -0.50 29.38 12.75
N ILE A 47 0.06 28.16 12.65
CA ILE A 47 0.32 27.29 13.81
C ILE A 47 1.75 26.74 13.71
N PRO A 48 2.60 26.88 14.75
CA PRO A 48 3.95 26.33 14.74
C PRO A 48 3.95 24.80 14.62
N ALA A 49 4.88 24.25 13.85
CA ALA A 49 5.01 22.79 13.67
C ALA A 49 5.18 22.04 15.00
N LEU A 50 5.91 22.63 15.97
CA LEU A 50 6.07 22.06 17.32
C LEU A 50 4.73 21.94 18.07
N ALA A 51 3.81 22.91 17.91
CA ALA A 51 2.49 22.85 18.52
C ALA A 51 1.63 21.74 17.90
N ILE A 52 1.77 21.52 16.58
CA ILE A 52 1.09 20.43 15.88
C ILE A 52 1.63 19.07 16.34
N GLU A 53 2.95 18.88 16.40
CA GLU A 53 3.55 17.64 16.93
C GLU A 53 3.10 17.36 18.36
N ARG A 54 3.03 18.40 19.21
CA ARG A 54 2.56 18.26 20.58
C ARG A 54 1.07 17.87 20.65
N ALA A 55 0.23 18.45 19.81
CA ALA A 55 -1.18 18.08 19.73
C ALA A 55 -1.38 16.63 19.24
N ILE A 56 -0.57 16.17 18.28
CA ILE A 56 -0.60 14.77 17.84
C ILE A 56 -0.19 13.84 18.99
N GLN A 57 0.82 14.22 19.77
CA GLN A 57 1.28 13.44 20.92
C GLN A 57 0.20 13.30 22.01
N LEU A 58 -0.58 14.36 22.25
CA LEU A 58 -1.67 14.37 23.23
C LEU A 58 -2.91 13.55 22.78
N ASN A 59 -3.12 13.35 21.48
CA ASN A 59 -4.26 12.61 20.95
C ASN A 59 -4.15 11.06 21.08
N GLY A 60 -3.01 10.52 21.53
CA GLY A 60 -2.87 9.17 22.10
C GLY A 60 -3.10 7.95 21.19
N ALA A 61 -3.52 8.15 19.94
CA ALA A 61 -3.78 7.12 18.95
C ALA A 61 -2.65 7.05 17.91
N ALA A 62 -1.85 5.97 17.91
CA ALA A 62 -0.72 5.79 16.99
C ALA A 62 0.17 7.06 16.86
N ALA A 63 0.38 7.76 17.99
CA ALA A 63 0.94 9.10 18.00
C ALA A 63 2.34 9.16 17.37
N GLU A 64 3.18 8.15 17.61
CA GLU A 64 4.51 8.05 17.02
C GLU A 64 4.46 7.94 15.49
N THR A 65 3.58 7.09 14.95
CA THR A 65 3.42 6.93 13.50
C THR A 65 2.79 8.17 12.86
N ASN A 66 1.85 8.83 13.54
CA ASN A 66 1.27 10.08 13.08
C ASN A 66 2.28 11.23 13.09
N ILE A 67 3.19 11.28 14.08
CA ILE A 67 4.31 12.23 14.11
C ILE A 67 5.30 11.91 12.98
N ALA A 68 5.62 10.64 12.74
CA ALA A 68 6.48 10.23 11.63
C ALA A 68 5.88 10.63 10.27
N ALA A 69 4.59 10.40 10.07
CA ALA A 69 3.86 10.83 8.88
C ALA A 69 3.82 12.37 8.72
N PHE A 70 3.64 13.10 9.82
CA PHE A 70 3.72 14.57 9.81
C PHE A 70 5.11 15.07 9.40
N ARG A 71 6.19 14.46 9.94
CA ARG A 71 7.57 14.80 9.59
C ARG A 71 7.89 14.50 8.13
N LEU A 72 7.47 13.34 7.63
CA LEU A 72 7.58 13.01 6.20
C LEU A 72 6.87 14.05 5.33
N GLY A 73 5.67 14.48 5.73
CA GLY A 73 4.97 15.59 5.10
C GLY A 73 5.78 16.87 5.05
N ARG A 74 6.44 17.25 6.15
CA ARG A 74 7.30 18.43 6.19
C ARG A 74 8.49 18.31 5.25
N GLU A 75 9.12 17.15 5.18
CA GLU A 75 10.22 16.89 4.24
C GLU A 75 9.76 17.03 2.78
N LEU A 76 8.61 16.43 2.43
CA LEU A 76 8.02 16.57 1.09
C LEU A 76 7.66 18.03 0.78
N GLY A 77 7.17 18.77 1.76
CA GLY A 77 6.87 20.20 1.65
C GLY A 77 8.13 21.08 1.53
N ALA A 78 9.29 20.62 2.00
CA ALA A 78 10.55 21.36 1.89
C ALA A 78 11.21 21.20 0.50
N ARG A 79 10.87 20.13 -0.23
CA ARG A 79 11.36 19.92 -1.61
C ARG A 79 10.85 21.04 -2.53
N LYS A 80 11.71 21.49 -3.46
CA LYS A 80 11.30 22.44 -4.51
C LYS A 80 10.21 21.80 -5.38
N PRO A 81 9.18 22.54 -5.81
CA PRO A 81 8.16 21.99 -6.69
C PRO A 81 8.84 21.55 -7.99
N ALA A 82 8.78 20.25 -8.29
CA ALA A 82 9.12 19.75 -9.61
C ALA A 82 8.09 20.33 -10.60
N ASN A 83 8.56 21.16 -11.53
CA ASN A 83 7.70 21.75 -12.54
C ASN A 83 7.05 20.64 -13.37
N SER A 84 5.71 20.67 -13.42
CA SER A 84 4.82 20.14 -14.45
C SER A 84 5.13 18.78 -15.08
N ALA A 85 4.23 17.82 -14.83
CA ALA A 85 3.61 16.84 -15.74
C ALA A 85 4.42 16.01 -16.77
N ALA A 86 5.58 16.43 -17.24
CA ALA A 86 6.43 15.74 -18.22
C ALA A 86 7.40 14.74 -17.58
N GLN A 87 7.68 14.84 -16.27
CA GLN A 87 8.56 13.89 -15.58
C GLN A 87 7.86 12.61 -15.10
N ARG A 88 6.51 12.54 -15.14
CA ARG A 88 5.76 11.38 -14.61
C ARG A 88 6.01 10.07 -15.36
N SER A 89 6.62 10.14 -16.53
CA SER A 89 7.01 9.00 -17.36
C SER A 89 8.53 8.77 -17.44
N ALA A 90 9.36 9.67 -16.89
CA ALA A 90 10.83 9.57 -16.98
C ALA A 90 11.52 9.37 -15.63
N ASP A 91 10.85 9.60 -14.50
CA ASP A 91 11.44 9.50 -13.16
C ASP A 91 11.13 8.19 -12.42
N ARG A 92 10.72 7.14 -13.15
CA ARG A 92 10.81 5.75 -12.63
C ARG A 92 12.22 5.17 -12.81
N THR A 93 13.23 6.03 -12.82
CA THR A 93 14.61 5.61 -12.67
C THR A 93 14.85 5.55 -11.16
N PRO A 94 15.27 4.41 -10.57
CA PRO A 94 15.49 4.33 -9.14
C PRO A 94 16.64 5.30 -8.78
N ALA A 95 16.27 6.45 -8.24
CA ALA A 95 17.20 7.47 -7.82
C ALA A 95 17.75 7.08 -6.45
N GLY A 96 19.03 6.71 -6.45
CA GLY A 96 19.86 6.60 -5.27
C GLY A 96 19.79 5.25 -4.57
N THR A 97 20.95 4.63 -4.40
CA THR A 97 21.17 3.53 -3.48
C THR A 97 20.53 3.86 -2.12
N PRO A 98 19.51 3.13 -1.66
CA PRO A 98 18.97 3.32 -0.33
C PRO A 98 20.07 3.03 0.69
N VAL A 99 20.14 3.84 1.74
CA VAL A 99 20.96 3.51 2.90
C VAL A 99 20.40 2.21 3.46
N ALA A 100 21.27 1.24 3.77
CA ALA A 100 20.96 -0.06 4.39
C ALA A 100 20.35 0.04 5.81
N GLY A 101 19.63 1.13 6.11
CA GLY A 101 18.71 1.22 7.24
C GLY A 101 17.25 1.42 6.81
N GLU A 102 16.98 1.88 5.59
CA GLU A 102 15.61 2.14 5.13
C GLU A 102 14.87 0.84 4.80
N LEU A 103 15.52 -0.09 4.09
CA LEU A 103 14.94 -1.38 3.73
C LEU A 103 14.68 -2.26 4.97
N GLU A 104 15.63 -2.29 5.90
CA GLU A 104 15.57 -3.01 7.16
C GLU A 104 14.42 -2.49 8.01
N THR A 105 14.23 -1.17 8.05
CA THR A 105 13.10 -0.51 8.72
C THR A 105 11.78 -0.91 8.07
N ILE A 106 11.69 -0.86 6.74
CA ILE A 106 10.51 -1.29 5.98
C ILE A 106 10.15 -2.75 6.28
N VAL A 107 11.13 -3.65 6.26
CA VAL A 107 10.93 -5.07 6.54
C VAL A 107 10.50 -5.30 7.99
N ALA A 108 11.11 -4.61 8.95
CA ALA A 108 10.78 -4.73 10.36
C ALA A 108 9.34 -4.28 10.65
N ILE A 109 8.94 -3.09 10.19
CA ILE A 109 7.59 -2.54 10.39
C ILE A 109 6.54 -3.48 9.78
N ARG A 110 6.75 -3.90 8.53
CA ARG A 110 5.80 -4.78 7.82
C ARG A 110 5.71 -6.15 8.44
N SER A 111 6.82 -6.67 8.94
CA SER A 111 6.82 -7.95 9.65
C SER A 111 6.02 -7.89 10.95
N ALA A 112 6.21 -6.84 11.75
CA ALA A 112 5.45 -6.63 12.97
C ALA A 112 3.95 -6.52 12.67
N PHE A 113 3.59 -5.80 11.60
CA PHE A 113 2.21 -5.71 11.13
C PHE A 113 1.65 -7.08 10.74
N LEU A 114 2.39 -7.88 9.95
CA LEU A 114 1.93 -9.21 9.51
C LEU A 114 1.74 -10.19 10.67
N GLU A 115 2.55 -10.06 11.72
CA GLU A 115 2.43 -10.84 12.95
C GLU A 115 1.16 -10.50 13.73
N GLU A 116 0.86 -9.20 13.88
CA GLU A 116 -0.41 -8.75 14.47
C GLU A 116 -1.61 -9.17 13.62
N TYR A 117 -1.51 -8.97 12.29
CA TYR A 117 -2.53 -9.25 11.30
C TYR A 117 -2.93 -10.73 11.25
N GLN A 118 -1.95 -11.64 11.29
CA GLN A 118 -2.18 -13.09 11.23
C GLN A 118 -1.43 -13.79 12.35
N ASP A 119 -0.13 -14.04 12.17
CA ASP A 119 0.74 -14.76 13.10
C ASP A 119 2.23 -14.59 12.75
N ALA A 120 3.09 -15.05 13.65
CA ALA A 120 4.55 -14.99 13.48
C ALA A 120 5.06 -15.80 12.26
N ALA A 121 4.33 -16.84 11.84
CA ALA A 121 4.71 -17.65 10.69
C ALA A 121 4.54 -16.86 9.37
N LEU A 122 3.48 -16.06 9.24
CA LEU A 122 3.29 -15.16 8.10
C LEU A 122 4.38 -14.09 8.03
N ALA A 123 4.71 -13.48 9.17
CA ALA A 123 5.79 -12.50 9.26
C ALA A 123 7.14 -13.11 8.87
N GLN A 124 7.43 -14.32 9.35
CA GLN A 124 8.67 -15.02 9.02
C GLN A 124 8.74 -15.42 7.53
N ARG A 125 7.61 -15.86 6.94
CA ARG A 125 7.51 -16.14 5.50
C ARG A 125 7.84 -14.90 4.68
N TYR A 126 7.30 -13.74 5.07
CA TYR A 126 7.61 -12.46 4.43
C TYR A 126 9.11 -12.13 4.51
N ARG A 127 9.68 -12.13 5.73
CA ARG A 127 11.13 -11.84 5.93
C ARG A 127 12.02 -12.72 5.08
N ARG A 128 11.84 -14.05 5.16
CA ARG A 128 12.68 -15.01 4.42
C ARG A 128 12.65 -14.77 2.92
N ARG A 129 11.48 -14.44 2.35
CA ARG A 129 11.35 -14.17 0.91
C ARG A 129 12.08 -12.88 0.51
N ILE A 130 11.94 -11.82 1.30
CA ILE A 130 12.60 -10.53 1.00
C ILE A 130 14.13 -10.62 1.21
N GLU A 131 14.59 -11.26 2.29
CA GLU A 131 16.02 -11.47 2.56
C GLU A 131 16.69 -12.32 1.48
N ALA A 132 16.03 -13.40 1.03
CA ALA A 132 16.54 -14.23 -0.06
C ALA A 132 16.67 -13.45 -1.37
N LEU A 133 15.69 -12.59 -1.69
CA LEU A 133 15.73 -11.76 -2.89
C LEU A 133 16.81 -10.68 -2.79
N GLY A 134 16.98 -10.05 -1.62
CA GLY A 134 18.05 -9.07 -1.36
C GLY A 134 19.44 -9.66 -1.52
N SER A 135 19.65 -10.89 -1.03
CA SER A 135 20.90 -11.61 -1.21
C SER A 135 21.18 -11.90 -2.69
N LEU A 136 20.15 -12.25 -3.46
CA LEU A 136 20.26 -12.49 -4.90
C LEU A 136 20.53 -11.20 -5.67
N GLU A 137 19.86 -10.09 -5.34
CA GLU A 137 20.09 -8.77 -5.95
C GLU A 137 21.53 -8.31 -5.75
N ALA A 138 22.04 -8.38 -4.52
CA ALA A 138 23.41 -8.00 -4.19
C ALA A 138 24.46 -8.85 -4.93
N THR A 139 24.19 -10.14 -5.13
CA THR A 139 25.14 -11.07 -5.78
C THR A 139 25.08 -11.01 -7.30
N ARG A 140 23.88 -10.92 -7.89
CA ARG A 140 23.67 -11.07 -9.35
C ARG A 140 23.56 -9.76 -10.10
N SER A 141 23.35 -8.63 -9.42
CA SER A 141 23.26 -7.32 -10.04
C SER A 141 23.98 -6.26 -9.20
N PRO A 142 25.30 -6.41 -8.99
CA PRO A 142 26.07 -5.48 -8.19
C PRO A 142 25.97 -4.06 -8.79
N GLY A 143 25.71 -3.07 -7.93
CA GLY A 143 25.50 -1.67 -8.33
C GLY A 143 24.05 -1.31 -8.69
N HIS A 144 23.16 -2.30 -8.81
CA HIS A 144 21.73 -2.05 -8.96
C HIS A 144 21.00 -2.16 -7.61
N SER A 145 19.91 -1.41 -7.46
CA SER A 145 19.09 -1.40 -6.25
C SER A 145 17.61 -1.16 -6.58
N GLY A 146 16.73 -1.49 -5.63
CA GLY A 146 15.29 -1.21 -5.71
C GLY A 146 14.42 -2.44 -5.98
N LEU A 147 14.97 -3.59 -6.39
CA LEU A 147 14.17 -4.81 -6.58
C LEU A 147 13.62 -5.32 -5.25
N THR A 148 14.49 -5.40 -4.24
CA THR A 148 14.12 -5.91 -2.92
C THR A 148 13.10 -5.00 -2.24
N GLU A 149 13.21 -3.69 -2.41
CA GLU A 149 12.24 -2.73 -1.90
C GLU A 149 10.88 -2.84 -2.61
N ALA A 150 10.88 -2.91 -3.95
CA ALA A 150 9.67 -3.10 -4.74
C ALA A 150 8.96 -4.41 -4.35
N ALA A 151 9.72 -5.49 -4.18
CA ALA A 151 9.19 -6.77 -3.72
C ALA A 151 8.67 -6.69 -2.29
N ALA A 152 9.36 -6.01 -1.38
CA ALA A 152 8.89 -5.79 -0.02
C ALA A 152 7.55 -5.06 0.01
N ARG A 153 7.37 -4.05 -0.85
CA ARG A 153 6.12 -3.27 -0.99
C ARG A 153 5.00 -4.14 -1.53
N GLY A 154 5.21 -4.68 -2.74
CA GLY A 154 4.20 -5.45 -3.44
C GLY A 154 3.81 -6.72 -2.68
N TYR A 155 4.77 -7.42 -2.08
CA TYR A 155 4.46 -8.65 -1.35
C TYR A 155 3.64 -8.39 -0.10
N PHE A 156 4.03 -7.38 0.70
CA PHE A 156 3.27 -7.00 1.89
C PHE A 156 1.83 -6.63 1.54
N LYS A 157 1.62 -5.86 0.47
CA LYS A 157 0.28 -5.48 0.00
C LYS A 157 -0.59 -6.69 -0.33
N LEU A 158 0.00 -7.74 -0.92
CA LEU A 158 -0.73 -8.98 -1.23
C LEU A 158 -1.01 -9.82 0.00
N LEU A 159 -0.10 -9.86 0.97
CA LEU A 159 -0.27 -10.63 2.21
C LEU A 159 -1.29 -9.98 3.15
N ALA A 160 -1.27 -8.65 3.26
CA ALA A 160 -2.11 -7.87 4.17
C ALA A 160 -3.40 -7.36 3.49
N TYR A 161 -4.11 -8.25 2.78
CA TYR A 161 -5.39 -7.88 2.17
C TYR A 161 -6.47 -7.65 3.24
N LYS A 162 -7.32 -6.65 3.03
CA LYS A 162 -8.35 -6.28 4.01
C LYS A 162 -9.54 -7.23 3.90
N ASP A 163 -9.56 -8.23 4.76
CA ASP A 163 -10.63 -9.21 4.85
C ASP A 163 -11.65 -8.91 5.95
N GLU A 164 -12.67 -9.74 6.07
CA GLU A 164 -13.77 -9.55 6.99
C GLU A 164 -13.30 -9.56 8.46
N TYR A 165 -12.30 -10.38 8.77
CA TYR A 165 -11.69 -10.44 10.11
C TYR A 165 -10.93 -9.15 10.44
N GLU A 166 -10.14 -8.64 9.49
CA GLU A 166 -9.37 -7.41 9.67
C GLU A 166 -10.28 -6.17 9.71
N VAL A 167 -11.32 -6.13 8.87
CA VAL A 167 -12.37 -5.10 8.97
C VAL A 167 -13.01 -5.12 10.35
N ALA A 168 -13.36 -6.30 10.87
CA ALA A 168 -13.97 -6.43 12.18
C ALA A 168 -13.04 -5.96 13.31
N ARG A 169 -11.75 -6.32 13.24
CA ARG A 169 -10.72 -5.84 14.17
C ARG A 169 -10.63 -4.32 14.18
N LEU A 170 -10.48 -3.69 13.01
CA LEU A 170 -10.37 -2.24 12.88
C LEU A 170 -11.64 -1.50 13.34
N GLN A 171 -12.82 -2.08 13.12
CA GLN A 171 -14.11 -1.52 13.56
C GLN A 171 -14.36 -1.68 15.07
N THR A 172 -13.58 -2.53 15.74
CA THR A 172 -13.70 -2.78 17.19
C THR A 172 -12.44 -2.39 17.95
N ASP A 173 -11.52 -1.69 17.29
CA ASP A 173 -10.26 -1.25 17.87
C ASP A 173 -10.48 -0.13 18.89
N ALA A 174 -9.77 -0.21 20.02
CA ALA A 174 -9.88 0.77 21.10
C ALA A 174 -9.45 2.18 20.66
N THR A 175 -8.55 2.27 19.67
CA THR A 175 -8.11 3.53 19.09
C THR A 175 -9.26 4.22 18.36
N LEU A 176 -10.05 3.46 17.59
CA LEU A 176 -11.24 3.99 16.92
C LEU A 176 -12.26 4.49 17.95
N GLU A 177 -12.45 3.76 19.04
CA GLU A 177 -13.36 4.18 20.11
C GLU A 177 -12.95 5.51 20.74
N ARG A 178 -11.67 5.68 21.08
CA ARG A 178 -11.15 6.94 21.61
C ARG A 178 -11.29 8.08 20.59
N LEU A 179 -10.99 7.82 19.32
CA LEU A 179 -11.14 8.80 18.25
C LEU A 179 -12.60 9.24 18.07
N MET A 180 -13.56 8.31 18.16
CA MET A 180 -14.97 8.64 18.08
C MET A 180 -15.42 9.46 19.30
N ALA A 181 -15.03 9.06 20.51
CA ALA A 181 -15.36 9.78 21.73
C ALA A 181 -14.77 11.20 21.76
N ALA A 182 -13.57 11.40 21.21
CA ALA A 182 -12.94 12.71 21.12
C ALA A 182 -13.58 13.62 20.07
N LYS A 183 -14.13 13.06 18.98
CA LYS A 183 -14.68 13.84 17.85
C LYS A 183 -16.18 14.09 17.93
N PHE A 184 -16.91 13.28 18.67
CA PHE A 184 -18.36 13.31 18.70
C PHE A 184 -18.87 13.32 20.14
N GLU A 185 -19.56 14.39 20.52
CA GLU A 185 -20.27 14.49 21.80
C GLU A 185 -21.69 13.91 21.66
N GLY A 186 -22.20 13.26 22.71
CA GLY A 186 -23.60 12.81 22.75
C GLY A 186 -23.96 11.65 21.81
N VAL A 187 -23.00 10.83 21.38
CA VAL A 187 -23.26 9.67 20.49
C VAL A 187 -24.19 8.66 21.17
N GLN A 188 -25.43 8.56 20.68
CA GLN A 188 -26.42 7.63 21.25
C GLN A 188 -26.35 6.22 20.63
N ARG A 189 -26.15 6.12 19.31
CA ARG A 189 -26.17 4.84 18.57
C ARG A 189 -25.26 4.90 17.36
N ILE A 190 -24.52 3.81 17.11
CA ILE A 190 -23.70 3.62 15.92
C ILE A 190 -24.41 2.65 14.99
N PHE A 191 -24.55 3.05 13.72
CA PHE A 191 -25.08 2.20 12.67
C PHE A 191 -23.97 1.86 11.67
N TYR A 192 -23.90 0.59 11.27
CA TYR A 192 -22.91 0.08 10.32
C TYR A 192 -23.58 -0.12 8.96
N HIS A 193 -22.99 0.42 7.90
CA HIS A 193 -23.46 0.23 6.53
C HIS A 193 -22.56 -0.78 5.82
N LEU A 194 -23.03 -2.02 5.69
CA LEU A 194 -22.27 -3.12 5.11
C LEU A 194 -23.01 -3.71 3.91
N ALA A 195 -22.26 -4.23 2.94
CA ALA A 195 -22.80 -5.04 1.85
C ALA A 195 -22.30 -6.48 2.01
N PRO A 196 -22.93 -7.29 2.89
CA PRO A 196 -22.44 -8.64 3.20
C PRO A 196 -22.49 -9.52 1.94
N PRO A 197 -21.37 -10.16 1.54
CA PRO A 197 -21.26 -10.85 0.25
C PRO A 197 -22.22 -12.04 0.10
N ILE A 198 -22.66 -12.64 1.21
CA ILE A 198 -23.55 -13.81 1.23
C ILE A 198 -25.02 -13.42 0.99
N PHE A 199 -25.43 -12.20 1.36
CA PHE A 199 -26.84 -11.78 1.35
C PHE A 199 -27.14 -10.57 0.46
N ALA A 200 -26.11 -9.85 0.01
CA ALA A 200 -26.29 -8.65 -0.80
C ALA A 200 -26.71 -9.02 -2.23
N ARG A 201 -28.03 -9.03 -2.47
CA ARG A 201 -28.58 -8.96 -3.83
C ARG A 201 -27.99 -7.73 -4.54
N ARG A 202 -27.56 -7.92 -5.78
CA ARG A 202 -27.11 -6.82 -6.64
C ARG A 202 -28.30 -5.94 -6.99
N ASP A 203 -28.09 -4.64 -6.98
CA ASP A 203 -29.10 -3.69 -7.45
C ASP A 203 -29.35 -3.93 -8.95
N PRO A 204 -30.60 -4.13 -9.40
CA PRO A 204 -30.91 -4.37 -10.81
C PRO A 204 -30.53 -3.20 -11.74
N ARG A 205 -30.45 -1.96 -11.23
CA ARG A 205 -30.13 -0.76 -12.02
C ARG A 205 -28.64 -0.47 -12.10
N THR A 206 -27.90 -0.70 -11.03
CA THR A 206 -26.46 -0.36 -10.97
C THR A 206 -25.55 -1.59 -11.02
N GLY A 207 -26.07 -2.78 -10.78
CA GLY A 207 -25.30 -4.03 -10.68
C GLY A 207 -24.46 -4.13 -9.39
N GLU A 208 -24.49 -3.12 -8.52
CA GLU A 208 -23.66 -3.06 -7.32
C GLU A 208 -24.28 -3.80 -6.13
N PRO A 209 -23.47 -4.34 -5.20
CA PRO A 209 -23.98 -4.93 -3.96
C PRO A 209 -24.77 -3.91 -3.13
N ARG A 210 -26.03 -4.21 -2.83
CA ARG A 210 -26.88 -3.33 -2.03
C ARG A 210 -26.31 -3.19 -0.61
N LYS A 211 -26.20 -1.95 -0.12
CA LYS A 211 -25.76 -1.64 1.26
C LYS A 211 -26.93 -1.82 2.24
N TRP A 212 -26.68 -2.51 3.35
CA TRP A 212 -27.64 -2.78 4.41
C TRP A 212 -27.21 -2.02 5.66
N ARG A 213 -28.21 -1.54 6.42
CA ARG A 213 -27.98 -0.81 7.68
C ARG A 213 -28.13 -1.78 8.85
N PHE A 214 -27.05 -1.97 9.58
CA PHE A 214 -26.99 -2.75 10.81
C PHE A 214 -26.94 -1.82 12.02
N GLY A 215 -27.61 -2.21 13.10
CA GLY A 215 -27.65 -1.42 14.34
C GLY A 215 -26.46 -1.69 15.26
N PRO A 216 -26.49 -1.11 16.48
CA PRO A 216 -25.44 -1.28 17.49
C PRO A 216 -25.16 -2.74 17.88
N TRP A 217 -26.13 -3.64 17.71
CA TRP A 217 -26.01 -5.08 17.96
C TRP A 217 -24.92 -5.75 17.13
N LEU A 218 -24.48 -5.15 16.02
CA LEU A 218 -23.43 -5.71 15.18
C LEU A 218 -22.05 -5.65 15.85
N ARG A 219 -21.80 -4.68 16.73
CA ARG A 219 -20.50 -4.49 17.38
C ARG A 219 -20.02 -5.70 18.19
N PRO A 220 -20.84 -6.33 19.08
CA PRO A 220 -20.42 -7.56 19.75
C PRO A 220 -20.12 -8.70 18.77
N LEU A 221 -20.86 -8.81 17.65
CA LEU A 221 -20.56 -9.80 16.61
C LEU A 221 -19.20 -9.52 15.93
N LEU A 222 -18.90 -8.26 15.60
CA LEU A 222 -17.60 -7.86 15.06
C LEU A 222 -16.46 -8.16 16.05
N LYS A 223 -16.68 -8.02 17.36
CA LYS A 223 -15.66 -8.37 18.37
C LYS A 223 -15.35 -9.87 18.39
N ILE A 224 -16.37 -10.70 18.20
CA ILE A 224 -16.19 -12.15 18.06
C ILE A 224 -15.46 -12.45 16.75
N LEU A 225 -15.90 -11.83 15.66
CA LEU A 225 -15.32 -12.02 14.34
C LEU A 225 -13.85 -11.60 14.30
N ALA A 226 -13.46 -10.50 14.95
CA ALA A 226 -12.07 -10.03 15.04
C ALA A 226 -11.12 -11.08 15.66
N LYS A 227 -11.62 -11.96 16.53
CA LYS A 227 -10.85 -13.08 17.11
C LYS A 227 -10.74 -14.28 16.17
N GLY A 228 -11.55 -14.32 15.11
CA GLY A 228 -11.62 -15.41 14.14
C GLY A 228 -10.51 -15.42 13.10
N LYS A 229 -9.45 -14.60 13.22
CA LYS A 229 -8.34 -14.55 12.25
C LYS A 229 -7.67 -15.91 11.99
N ALA A 230 -7.71 -16.83 12.97
CA ALA A 230 -7.21 -18.20 12.81
C ALA A 230 -8.00 -19.04 11.79
N LEU A 231 -9.25 -18.67 11.50
CA LEU A 231 -10.06 -19.32 10.46
C LEU A 231 -9.59 -18.93 9.06
N ARG A 232 -8.94 -17.78 8.89
CA ARG A 232 -8.46 -17.27 7.60
C ARG A 232 -7.66 -18.33 6.86
N GLY A 233 -8.07 -18.64 5.64
CA GLY A 233 -7.35 -19.61 4.81
C GLY A 233 -7.66 -21.08 5.11
N THR A 234 -8.41 -21.39 6.16
CA THR A 234 -8.82 -22.75 6.50
C THR A 234 -10.10 -23.17 5.75
N PRO A 235 -10.43 -24.47 5.66
CA PRO A 235 -11.73 -24.93 5.17
C PRO A 235 -12.93 -24.43 5.99
N TRP A 236 -12.69 -23.98 7.23
CA TRP A 236 -13.72 -23.44 8.11
C TRP A 236 -13.93 -21.92 7.94
N ASP A 237 -13.30 -21.32 6.93
CA ASP A 237 -13.46 -19.91 6.57
C ASP A 237 -14.70 -19.69 5.70
N PRO A 238 -15.83 -19.18 6.25
CA PRO A 238 -17.04 -18.96 5.46
C PRO A 238 -16.84 -17.87 4.38
N PHE A 239 -15.89 -16.94 4.55
CA PHE A 239 -15.63 -15.86 3.60
C PHE A 239 -14.64 -16.27 2.51
N GLY A 240 -13.78 -17.26 2.80
CA GLY A 240 -12.75 -17.79 1.91
C GLY A 240 -13.26 -18.41 0.61
N TYR A 241 -14.55 -18.77 0.55
CA TYR A 241 -15.17 -19.35 -0.65
C TYR A 241 -15.56 -18.34 -1.73
N THR A 242 -15.55 -17.04 -1.40
CA THR A 242 -15.89 -15.97 -2.34
C THR A 242 -14.87 -15.89 -3.49
N ALA A 243 -15.31 -15.41 -4.66
CA ALA A 243 -14.43 -15.24 -5.82
C ALA A 243 -13.29 -14.26 -5.54
N GLU A 244 -13.52 -13.23 -4.72
CA GLU A 244 -12.52 -12.24 -4.33
C GLU A 244 -11.43 -12.86 -3.45
N ARG A 245 -11.80 -13.62 -2.40
CA ARG A 245 -10.80 -14.28 -1.53
C ARG A 245 -10.00 -15.34 -2.26
N LYS A 246 -10.63 -16.10 -3.17
CA LYS A 246 -9.92 -17.05 -4.04
C LYS A 246 -8.91 -16.34 -4.94
N LEU A 247 -9.28 -15.20 -5.53
CA LEU A 247 -8.39 -14.40 -6.36
C LEU A 247 -7.20 -13.88 -5.55
N GLU A 248 -7.43 -13.31 -4.36
CA GLU A 248 -6.34 -12.79 -3.50
C GLU A 248 -5.35 -13.89 -3.08
N ARG A 249 -5.85 -15.06 -2.68
CA ARG A 249 -4.97 -16.21 -2.34
C ARG A 249 -4.17 -16.68 -3.54
N ARG A 250 -4.80 -16.74 -4.70
CA ARG A 250 -4.13 -17.08 -5.97
C ARG A 250 -3.03 -16.06 -6.30
N MET A 251 -3.31 -14.77 -6.16
CA MET A 251 -2.33 -13.71 -6.41
C MET A 251 -1.11 -13.81 -5.51
N ILE A 252 -1.27 -14.19 -4.24
CA ILE A 252 -0.12 -14.45 -3.34
C ILE A 252 0.76 -15.57 -3.91
N SER A 253 0.17 -16.71 -4.27
CA SER A 253 0.93 -17.84 -4.82
C SER A 253 1.59 -17.54 -6.17
N GLU A 254 0.90 -16.80 -7.04
CA GLU A 254 1.44 -16.38 -8.34
C GLU A 254 2.59 -15.39 -8.16
N PHE A 255 2.47 -14.46 -7.21
CA PHE A 255 3.53 -13.49 -6.93
C PHE A 255 4.77 -14.17 -6.33
N GLU A 256 4.61 -15.15 -5.45
CA GLU A 256 5.76 -15.93 -4.96
C GLU A 256 6.45 -16.70 -6.08
N ALA A 257 5.70 -17.32 -6.98
CA ALA A 257 6.26 -17.98 -8.16
C ALA A 257 6.97 -16.98 -9.09
N LEU A 258 6.44 -15.76 -9.21
CA LEU A 258 7.06 -14.67 -9.95
C LEU A 258 8.39 -14.23 -9.31
N LEU A 259 8.45 -14.09 -7.98
CA LEU A 259 9.71 -13.81 -7.27
C LEU A 259 10.74 -14.92 -7.47
N ASP A 260 10.31 -16.19 -7.49
CA ASP A 260 11.17 -17.33 -7.78
C ASP A 260 11.70 -17.30 -9.23
N GLU A 261 10.86 -16.90 -10.20
CA GLU A 261 11.29 -16.73 -11.61
C GLU A 261 12.26 -15.55 -11.77
N ILE A 262 11.96 -14.41 -11.13
CA ILE A 262 12.84 -13.24 -11.09
C ILE A 262 14.21 -13.65 -10.54
N GLY A 263 14.25 -14.33 -9.39
CA GLY A 263 15.50 -14.75 -8.76
C GLY A 263 16.36 -15.64 -9.67
N LYS A 264 15.74 -16.50 -10.49
CA LYS A 264 16.45 -17.36 -11.44
C LYS A 264 17.06 -16.59 -12.62
N ARG A 265 16.37 -15.55 -13.10
CA ARG A 265 16.73 -14.79 -14.33
C ARG A 265 17.36 -13.42 -14.06
N LEU A 266 17.59 -13.08 -12.79
CA LEU A 266 18.16 -11.81 -12.39
C LEU A 266 19.59 -11.64 -12.92
N SER A 267 19.80 -10.56 -13.67
CA SER A 267 21.07 -10.06 -14.17
C SER A 267 20.98 -8.53 -14.27
N PRO A 268 22.10 -7.80 -14.45
CA PRO A 268 22.07 -6.35 -14.62
C PRO A 268 21.14 -5.88 -15.75
N GLU A 269 21.03 -6.66 -16.84
CA GLU A 269 20.19 -6.35 -18.00
C GLU A 269 18.69 -6.59 -17.73
N THR A 270 18.36 -7.56 -16.89
CA THR A 270 16.97 -7.90 -16.55
C THR A 270 16.48 -7.19 -15.29
N HIS A 271 17.37 -6.51 -14.56
CA HIS A 271 17.07 -5.84 -13.28
C HIS A 271 15.90 -4.87 -13.38
N ALA A 272 15.88 -3.99 -14.39
CA ALA A 272 14.79 -3.03 -14.57
C ALA A 272 13.42 -3.71 -14.78
N ALA A 273 13.39 -4.82 -15.53
CA ALA A 273 12.17 -5.61 -15.74
C ALA A 273 11.74 -6.32 -14.44
N ALA A 274 12.70 -6.85 -13.68
CA ALA A 274 12.46 -7.47 -12.38
C ALA A 274 11.85 -6.48 -11.37
N VAL A 275 12.39 -5.26 -11.28
CA VAL A 275 11.84 -4.19 -10.41
C VAL A 275 10.41 -3.88 -10.81
N ALA A 276 10.16 -3.71 -12.11
CA ALA A 276 8.83 -3.40 -12.62
C ALA A 276 7.81 -4.52 -12.33
N LEU A 277 8.22 -5.79 -12.44
CA LEU A 277 7.40 -6.96 -12.09
C LEU A 277 7.08 -7.00 -10.59
N ALA A 278 8.08 -6.79 -9.74
CA ALA A 278 7.90 -6.77 -8.29
C ALA A 278 6.99 -5.64 -7.80
N ALA A 279 6.95 -4.52 -8.54
CA ALA A 279 6.09 -3.36 -8.25
C ALA A 279 4.63 -3.52 -8.71
N LEU A 280 4.29 -4.52 -9.55
CA LEU A 280 2.93 -4.67 -10.11
C LEU A 280 1.79 -4.71 -9.08
N PRO A 281 1.94 -5.33 -7.90
CA PRO A 281 0.86 -5.32 -6.91
C PRO A 281 0.44 -3.92 -6.48
N GLU A 282 1.35 -2.92 -6.53
CA GLU A 282 1.06 -1.53 -6.17
C GLU A 282 0.05 -0.86 -7.12
N ASP A 283 0.00 -1.30 -8.38
CA ASP A 283 -0.94 -0.80 -9.39
C ASP A 283 -2.37 -1.33 -9.15
N ILE A 284 -2.53 -2.42 -8.39
CA ILE A 284 -3.84 -3.03 -8.12
C ILE A 284 -4.52 -2.27 -6.97
N ARG A 285 -5.34 -1.28 -7.31
CA ARG A 285 -6.08 -0.42 -6.36
C ARG A 285 -7.59 -0.56 -6.52
N GLY A 286 -8.33 -0.07 -5.53
CA GLY A 286 -9.80 -0.03 -5.54
C GLY A 286 -10.46 -1.28 -4.98
N PHE A 287 -11.79 -1.37 -5.13
CA PHE A 287 -12.64 -2.40 -4.55
C PHE A 287 -13.56 -3.00 -5.62
N GLY A 288 -14.03 -4.24 -5.41
CA GLY A 288 -15.00 -4.91 -6.29
C GLY A 288 -14.57 -4.95 -7.76
N HIS A 289 -15.40 -4.40 -8.65
CA HIS A 289 -15.15 -4.43 -10.11
C HIS A 289 -13.89 -3.64 -10.51
N ILE A 290 -13.63 -2.50 -9.87
CA ILE A 290 -12.43 -1.68 -10.13
C ILE A 290 -11.16 -2.47 -9.83
N LYS A 291 -11.15 -3.20 -8.70
CA LYS A 291 -10.01 -4.06 -8.34
C LYS A 291 -9.80 -5.16 -9.36
N ARG A 292 -10.88 -5.76 -9.88
CA ARG A 292 -10.81 -6.80 -10.92
C ARG A 292 -10.24 -6.26 -12.23
N GLU A 293 -10.71 -5.10 -12.68
CA GLU A 293 -10.19 -4.45 -13.90
C GLU A 293 -8.70 -4.10 -13.76
N ASN A 294 -8.29 -3.55 -12.62
CA ASN A 294 -6.89 -3.25 -12.34
C ASN A 294 -6.04 -4.53 -12.24
N CYS A 295 -6.58 -5.62 -11.72
CA CYS A 295 -5.91 -6.92 -11.70
C CYS A 295 -5.69 -7.45 -13.12
N GLU A 296 -6.69 -7.36 -14.00
CA GLU A 296 -6.56 -7.75 -15.42
C GLU A 296 -5.55 -6.87 -16.15
N ALA A 297 -5.53 -5.56 -15.88
CA ALA A 297 -4.53 -4.65 -16.43
C ALA A 297 -3.11 -4.99 -15.94
N ALA A 298 -2.94 -5.28 -14.64
CA ALA A 298 -1.69 -5.72 -14.07
C ALA A 298 -1.21 -7.04 -14.71
N LYS A 299 -2.11 -8.01 -14.95
CA LYS A 299 -1.80 -9.27 -15.63
C LYS A 299 -1.32 -9.08 -17.07
N ARG A 300 -1.92 -8.15 -17.82
CA ARG A 300 -1.43 -7.80 -19.17
C ARG A 300 -0.03 -7.22 -19.13
N ARG A 301 0.25 -6.35 -18.15
CA ARG A 301 1.58 -5.76 -17.96
C ARG A 301 2.61 -6.79 -17.48
N GLU A 302 2.20 -7.71 -16.60
CA GLU A 302 3.00 -8.86 -16.16
C GLU A 302 3.46 -9.69 -17.36
N ALA A 303 2.54 -10.05 -18.26
CA ALA A 303 2.86 -10.82 -19.46
C ALA A 303 3.90 -10.11 -20.35
N GLN A 304 3.77 -8.79 -20.54
CA GLN A 304 4.73 -8.01 -21.32
C GLN A 304 6.12 -7.97 -20.67
N LEU A 305 6.18 -7.70 -19.36
CA LEU A 305 7.45 -7.64 -18.63
C LEU A 305 8.13 -9.00 -18.50
N LEU A 306 7.36 -10.08 -18.43
CA LEU A 306 7.88 -11.46 -18.45
C LEU A 306 8.57 -11.80 -19.78
N VAL A 307 8.12 -11.24 -20.91
CA VAL A 307 8.84 -11.39 -22.18
C VAL A 307 10.23 -10.77 -22.08
N THR A 308 10.34 -9.55 -21.57
CA THR A 308 11.63 -8.87 -21.36
C THR A 308 12.53 -9.62 -20.37
N LEU A 309 11.96 -10.16 -19.29
CA LEU A 309 12.70 -10.96 -18.31
C LEU A 309 13.23 -12.27 -18.92
N ARG A 310 12.46 -12.90 -19.81
CA ARG A 310 12.79 -14.20 -20.43
C ARG A 310 13.71 -14.06 -21.66
N GLN A 311 13.60 -12.95 -22.37
CA GLN A 311 14.37 -12.62 -23.56
C GLN A 311 15.05 -11.27 -23.37
N PRO A 312 16.14 -11.20 -22.59
CA PRO A 312 16.90 -9.97 -22.43
C PRO A 312 17.41 -9.53 -23.80
N GLN A 313 16.97 -8.37 -24.29
CA GLN A 313 17.55 -7.80 -25.50
C GLN A 313 19.00 -7.44 -25.19
N ARG A 314 19.95 -8.06 -25.90
CA ARG A 314 21.33 -7.59 -25.91
C ARG A 314 21.31 -6.13 -26.35
N PRO A 315 22.10 -5.23 -25.73
CA PRO A 315 22.22 -3.86 -26.23
C PRO A 315 22.55 -3.94 -27.71
N SER A 316 21.66 -3.42 -28.58
CA SER A 316 21.98 -3.32 -29.99
C SER A 316 23.27 -2.51 -30.08
N GLU A 317 24.31 -3.07 -30.68
CA GLU A 317 25.46 -2.30 -31.15
C GLU A 317 24.91 -1.05 -31.83
N ARG A 318 25.19 0.12 -31.24
CA ARG A 318 24.97 1.38 -31.93
C ARG A 318 25.77 1.26 -33.21
N ARG A 319 25.09 1.04 -34.34
CA ARG A 319 25.69 1.18 -35.67
C ARG A 319 26.40 2.53 -35.64
N PRO A 320 27.72 2.59 -35.85
CA PRO A 320 28.38 3.87 -36.00
C PRO A 320 27.70 4.57 -37.17
N ALA A 321 27.32 5.83 -36.96
CA ALA A 321 26.86 6.67 -38.05
C ALA A 321 27.96 6.64 -39.12
N ALA A 322 27.58 6.19 -40.31
CA ALA A 322 28.46 6.22 -41.47
C ALA A 322 28.90 7.67 -41.73
N GLU A 323 30.19 7.81 -42.00
CA GLU A 323 30.91 9.04 -42.38
C GLU A 323 30.31 9.72 -43.62
#